data_AF-A0A7X9HZ86-F1
#
_entry.id   AF-A0A7X9HZ86-F1
#
_cell.length_a   1.000
_cell.length_b   1.000
_cell.length_c   1.000
_cell.angle_alpha   90.00
_cell.angle_beta   90.00
_cell.angle_gamma   90.00
#
_symmetry.space_group_name_H-M   'P 1'
#
loop_
_entity.id
_entity.type
_entity.pdbx_description
1 polymer ?
#
loop_
_entity_poly.entity_id
_entity_poly.type
_entity_poly.pdbx_seq_one_letter_code
_entity_poly.pdbx_strand_id
1 'polypeptide(L)'
;MKILKLLSIFGIFLGLSLIAFSLYFTFLPLKETSPSTTQSQSNKITEPESTQQKEPVIEDVKQEELKESGWIPNWSFDTGITSVRKNIKILDEVNPVLYSINNDGSLSKRTIPSTSIKELNSLAKDND
;
A
#
# COMPACT_ATOMS: atom_id res chain seq x y z
N MET A 1 -34.87 16.43 -43.92
CA MET A 1 -34.57 14.98 -44.03
C MET A 1 -33.07 14.65 -44.12
N LYS A 2 -32.24 15.43 -44.84
CA LYS A 2 -30.78 15.18 -44.95
C LYS A 2 -30.02 15.35 -43.63
N ILE A 3 -30.40 16.33 -42.80
CA ILE A 3 -29.81 16.61 -41.48
C ILE A 3 -30.01 15.45 -40.50
N LEU A 4 -31.22 14.84 -40.47
CA LEU A 4 -31.51 13.69 -39.62
C LEU A 4 -30.63 12.47 -39.96
N LYS A 5 -30.34 12.25 -41.26
CA LYS A 5 -29.41 11.21 -41.70
C LYS A 5 -27.96 11.52 -41.27
N LEU A 6 -27.56 12.80 -41.30
CA LEU A 6 -26.24 13.23 -40.86
C LEU A 6 -26.02 13.03 -39.35
N LEU A 7 -27.02 13.36 -38.52
CA LEU A 7 -26.94 13.12 -37.06
C LEU A 7 -26.85 11.63 -36.73
N SER A 8 -27.58 10.78 -37.45
CA SER A 8 -27.53 9.32 -37.25
C SER A 8 -26.14 8.76 -37.57
N ILE A 9 -25.53 9.21 -38.67
CA ILE A 9 -24.17 8.81 -39.06
C ILE A 9 -23.15 9.26 -38.00
N PHE A 10 -23.26 10.49 -37.51
CA PHE A 10 -22.38 11.00 -36.46
C PHE A 10 -22.49 10.19 -35.16
N GLY A 11 -23.71 9.80 -34.76
CA GLY A 11 -23.93 8.96 -33.58
C GLY A 11 -23.27 7.58 -33.70
N ILE A 12 -23.28 6.98 -34.89
CA ILE A 12 -22.62 5.70 -35.15
C ILE A 12 -21.10 5.83 -35.01
N PHE A 13 -20.50 6.89 -35.58
CA PHE A 13 -19.07 7.15 -35.43
C PHE A 13 -18.65 7.41 -33.98
N LEU A 14 -19.47 8.17 -33.24
CA LEU A 14 -19.21 8.44 -31.83
C LEU A 14 -19.26 7.15 -30.99
N GLY A 15 -20.24 6.28 -31.24
CA GLY A 15 -20.35 4.98 -30.58
C GLY A 15 -19.17 4.06 -30.86
N LEU A 16 -18.76 3.96 -32.13
CA LEU A 16 -17.57 3.18 -32.53
C LEU A 16 -16.29 3.71 -31.88
N SER A 17 -16.14 5.03 -31.79
CA SER A 17 -14.99 5.66 -31.11
C SER A 17 -14.93 5.31 -29.63
N LEU A 18 -16.07 5.30 -28.92
CA LEU A 18 -16.13 4.95 -27.50
C LEU A 18 -15.78 3.47 -27.26
N ILE A 19 -16.28 2.57 -28.11
CA ILE A 19 -15.97 1.13 -28.03
C ILE A 19 -14.49 0.89 -28.28
N ALA A 20 -13.90 1.55 -29.29
CA ALA A 20 -12.48 1.44 -29.59
C ALA A 20 -11.61 1.96 -28.43
N PHE A 21 -12.00 3.07 -27.80
CA PHE A 21 -11.29 3.62 -26.65
C PHE A 21 -11.35 2.70 -25.43
N SER A 22 -12.49 2.08 -25.16
CA SER A 22 -12.64 1.07 -24.09
C SER A 22 -11.72 -0.12 -24.30
N LEU A 23 -11.63 -0.64 -25.54
CA LEU A 23 -10.74 -1.75 -25.88
C LEU A 23 -9.26 -1.33 -25.75
N TYR A 24 -8.92 -0.11 -26.18
CA TYR A 24 -7.56 0.41 -26.05
C TYR A 24 -7.07 0.42 -24.59
N PHE A 25 -7.92 0.82 -23.64
CA PHE A 25 -7.55 0.82 -22.21
C PHE A 25 -7.31 -0.59 -21.65
N THR A 26 -8.01 -1.61 -22.16
CA THR A 26 -7.79 -2.99 -21.70
C THR A 26 -6.46 -3.59 -22.16
N PHE A 27 -5.86 -3.06 -23.22
CA PHE A 27 -4.61 -3.58 -23.79
C PHE A 27 -3.37 -2.73 -23.46
N LEU A 28 -3.50 -1.68 -22.65
CA LEU A 28 -2.34 -0.99 -22.11
C LEU A 28 -1.64 -1.92 -21.12
N PRO A 29 -0.40 -2.38 -21.39
CA PRO A 29 0.35 -3.12 -20.40
C PRO A 29 0.59 -2.19 -19.21
N LEU A 30 0.02 -2.54 -18.05
CA LEU A 30 0.46 -1.93 -16.80
C LEU A 30 1.95 -2.25 -16.68
N LYS A 31 2.77 -1.21 -16.76
CA LYS A 31 4.20 -1.31 -16.49
C LYS A 31 4.33 -1.61 -14.99
N GLU A 32 4.32 -2.90 -14.65
CA GLU A 32 4.66 -3.36 -13.31
C GLU A 32 6.06 -2.87 -13.02
N THR A 33 6.14 -1.83 -12.19
CA THR A 33 7.41 -1.36 -11.68
C THR A 33 7.73 -2.27 -10.50
N SER A 34 8.30 -3.45 -10.78
CA SER A 34 8.90 -4.27 -9.74
C SER A 34 9.95 -3.43 -9.00
N PRO A 35 9.86 -3.27 -7.68
CA PRO A 35 10.95 -2.68 -6.93
C PRO A 35 12.15 -3.64 -6.96
N SER A 36 13.20 -3.24 -7.66
CA SER A 36 14.51 -3.89 -7.61
C SER A 36 15.14 -3.59 -6.25
N THR A 37 14.88 -4.43 -5.24
CA THR A 37 15.68 -4.43 -4.01
C THR A 37 16.97 -5.20 -4.30
N THR A 38 18.03 -4.47 -4.63
CA THR A 38 19.41 -4.96 -4.49
C THR A 38 20.21 -3.89 -3.77
N GLN A 39 20.22 -3.98 -2.44
CA GLN A 39 21.31 -3.49 -1.62
C GLN A 39 21.74 -4.63 -0.71
N SER A 40 22.59 -5.50 -1.27
CA SER A 40 23.40 -6.41 -0.47
C SER A 40 24.61 -5.59 0.01
N GLN A 41 24.55 -5.08 1.24
CA GLN A 41 25.74 -4.53 1.89
C GLN A 41 26.65 -5.70 2.25
N SER A 42 27.62 -6.00 1.38
CA SER A 42 28.73 -6.87 1.70
C SER A 42 29.68 -6.13 2.65
N ASN A 43 29.51 -6.34 3.96
CA ASN A 43 30.53 -6.00 4.93
C ASN A 43 31.66 -7.04 4.83
N LYS A 44 32.79 -6.60 4.28
CA LYS A 44 34.05 -7.34 4.29
C LYS A 44 34.52 -7.44 5.75
N ILE A 45 34.30 -8.59 6.36
CA ILE A 45 34.84 -8.93 7.68
C ILE A 45 36.34 -9.19 7.51
N THR A 46 37.16 -8.33 8.11
CA THR A 46 38.59 -8.58 8.34
C THR A 46 38.70 -9.63 9.44
N GLU A 47 39.42 -10.70 9.14
CA GLU A 47 39.72 -11.83 10.02
C GLU A 47 40.78 -11.44 11.06
N PRO A 48 40.53 -11.54 12.38
CA PRO A 48 41.59 -11.58 13.37
C PRO A 48 41.79 -13.03 13.85
N GLU A 49 42.98 -13.53 13.51
CA GLU A 49 43.88 -14.36 14.30
C GLU A 49 43.29 -15.24 15.43
N SER A 50 43.47 -16.55 15.23
CA SER A 50 43.21 -17.65 16.18
C SER A 50 43.78 -17.39 17.57
N THR A 51 42.94 -17.39 18.60
CA THR A 51 43.38 -17.65 19.98
C THR A 51 42.32 -18.45 20.74
N GLN A 52 42.66 -19.72 21.00
CA GLN A 52 42.22 -20.62 22.07
C GLN A 52 40.72 -20.72 22.43
N GLN A 53 40.15 -21.87 22.06
CA GLN A 53 38.90 -22.45 22.54
C GLN A 53 38.72 -22.29 24.06
N LYS A 54 37.79 -21.42 24.43
CA LYS A 54 37.00 -21.55 25.66
C LYS A 54 35.60 -22.01 25.21
N GLU A 55 35.13 -23.11 25.77
CA GLU A 55 33.80 -23.66 25.53
C GLU A 55 32.76 -22.54 25.71
N PRO A 56 31.98 -22.18 24.68
CA PRO A 56 31.04 -21.09 24.79
C PRO A 56 29.92 -21.52 25.73
N VAL A 57 29.79 -20.80 26.85
CA VAL A 57 28.52 -20.73 27.58
C VAL A 57 27.51 -20.24 26.55
N ILE A 58 26.58 -21.12 26.18
CA ILE A 58 25.45 -20.75 25.32
C ILE A 58 24.62 -19.78 26.16
N GLU A 59 24.87 -18.48 26.02
CA GLU A 59 23.90 -17.48 26.44
C GLU A 59 22.62 -17.81 25.70
N ASP A 60 21.52 -18.04 26.44
CA ASP A 60 20.18 -18.08 25.89
C ASP A 60 19.97 -16.75 25.17
N VAL A 61 20.22 -16.74 23.85
CA VAL A 61 19.93 -15.60 22.99
C VAL A 61 18.42 -15.47 23.02
N LYS A 62 17.94 -14.55 23.88
CA LYS A 62 16.54 -14.18 23.93
C LYS A 62 16.13 -13.82 22.50
N GLN A 63 15.29 -14.65 21.89
CA GLN A 63 14.77 -14.36 20.56
C GLN A 63 14.04 -13.02 20.65
N GLU A 64 14.56 -12.02 19.96
CA GLU A 64 13.89 -10.74 19.84
C GLU A 64 12.67 -10.93 18.94
N GLU A 65 11.50 -10.65 19.48
CA GLU A 65 10.25 -10.66 18.74
C GLU A 65 10.22 -9.43 17.83
N LEU A 66 10.15 -9.67 16.52
CA LEU A 66 10.04 -8.60 15.52
C LEU A 66 8.61 -8.07 15.53
N LYS A 67 8.48 -6.75 15.71
CA LYS A 67 7.20 -6.07 15.66
C LYS A 67 6.95 -5.47 14.28
N GLU A 68 5.74 -5.64 13.79
CA GLU A 68 5.29 -5.21 12.48
C GLU A 68 4.23 -4.11 12.63
N SER A 69 4.38 -3.03 11.86
CA SER A 69 3.45 -1.90 11.90
C SER A 69 2.94 -1.54 10.51
N GLY A 70 1.66 -1.18 10.46
CA GLY A 70 0.95 -0.79 9.24
C GLY A 70 0.61 0.70 9.24
N TRP A 71 0.79 1.36 8.10
CA TRP A 71 0.39 2.76 7.94
C TRP A 71 -0.81 2.88 6.99
N ILE A 72 -1.84 3.61 7.41
CA ILE A 72 -3.00 3.91 6.53
C ILE A 72 -2.95 5.38 6.12
N PRO A 73 -2.61 5.68 4.85
CA PRO A 73 -2.62 7.06 4.38
C PRO A 73 -4.04 7.61 4.29
N ASN A 74 -4.18 8.91 4.50
CA ASN A 74 -5.49 9.58 4.50
C ASN A 74 -6.27 9.39 3.19
N TRP A 75 -5.58 9.28 2.05
CA TRP A 75 -6.19 9.28 0.70
C TRP A 75 -6.74 7.92 0.30
N SER A 76 -6.30 6.86 0.97
CA SER A 76 -6.65 5.46 0.65
C SER A 76 -7.16 4.71 1.88
N PHE A 77 -7.93 5.40 2.74
CA PHE A 77 -8.37 4.85 4.01
C PHE A 77 -9.19 3.56 3.88
N ASP A 78 -10.12 3.48 2.93
CA ASP A 78 -10.98 2.31 2.71
C ASP A 78 -10.18 1.07 2.26
N THR A 79 -9.22 1.28 1.36
CA THR A 79 -8.29 0.22 0.92
C THR A 79 -7.35 -0.17 2.06
N GLY A 80 -6.91 0.80 2.86
CA GLY A 80 -6.11 0.58 4.06
C GLY A 80 -6.79 -0.32 5.09
N ILE A 81 -8.06 -0.04 5.42
CA ILE A 81 -8.85 -0.92 6.31
C ILE A 81 -8.96 -2.33 5.75
N THR A 82 -9.19 -2.46 4.43
CA THR A 82 -9.26 -3.78 3.80
C THR A 82 -7.94 -4.54 3.92
N SER A 83 -6.81 -3.85 3.78
CA SER A 83 -5.47 -4.42 3.98
C SER A 83 -5.25 -4.85 5.43
N VAL A 84 -5.64 -4.00 6.40
CA VAL A 84 -5.57 -4.32 7.82
C VAL A 84 -6.39 -5.56 8.13
N ARG A 85 -7.66 -5.62 7.69
CA ARG A 85 -8.51 -6.80 7.91
C ARG A 85 -7.88 -8.09 7.41
N LYS A 86 -7.18 -8.05 6.27
CA LYS A 86 -6.52 -9.21 5.68
C LYS A 86 -5.26 -9.64 6.46
N ASN A 87 -4.55 -8.69 7.06
CA ASN A 87 -3.22 -8.91 7.63
C ASN A 87 -3.14 -8.65 9.15
N ILE A 88 -4.27 -8.46 9.84
CA ILE A 88 -4.30 -8.03 11.24
C ILE A 88 -3.49 -8.95 12.17
N LYS A 89 -3.44 -10.26 11.87
CA LYS A 89 -2.71 -11.26 12.66
C LYS A 89 -1.20 -11.10 12.68
N ILE A 90 -0.64 -10.37 11.72
CA ILE A 90 0.79 -10.10 11.62
C ILE A 90 1.14 -8.65 11.92
N LEU A 91 0.16 -7.83 12.34
CA LEU A 91 0.36 -6.42 12.63
C LEU A 91 0.21 -6.23 14.14
N ASP A 92 1.26 -5.73 14.77
CA ASP A 92 1.24 -5.31 16.17
C ASP A 92 0.63 -3.92 16.32
N GLU A 93 0.78 -3.07 15.30
CA GLU A 93 0.34 -1.68 15.35
C GLU A 93 -0.20 -1.19 14.01
N VAL A 94 -1.25 -0.36 14.05
CA VAL A 94 -1.80 0.31 12.86
C VAL A 94 -1.90 1.82 13.10
N ASN A 95 -1.28 2.58 12.20
CA ASN A 95 -1.13 4.03 12.28
C ASN A 95 -1.94 4.74 11.19
N PRO A 96 -3.18 5.19 11.47
CA PRO A 96 -3.99 5.93 10.50
C PRO A 96 -3.63 7.40 10.43
N VAL A 97 -3.46 7.93 9.21
CA VAL A 97 -3.34 9.37 8.97
C VAL A 97 -4.69 9.97 8.68
N LEU A 98 -5.14 10.86 9.56
CA LEU A 98 -6.48 11.44 9.54
C LEU A 98 -6.52 12.90 9.07
N TYR A 99 -5.39 13.44 8.65
CA TYR A 99 -5.23 14.83 8.24
C TYR A 99 -4.45 14.91 6.92
N SER A 100 -4.69 15.96 6.16
CA SER A 100 -3.90 16.39 5.01
C SER A 100 -3.17 17.67 5.35
N ILE A 101 -2.04 17.91 4.69
CA ILE A 101 -1.27 19.15 4.83
C ILE A 101 -1.56 19.99 3.58
N ASN A 102 -2.03 21.21 3.80
CA ASN A 102 -2.29 22.17 2.73
C ASN A 102 -0.98 22.87 2.32
N ASN A 103 -0.99 23.57 1.18
CA ASN A 103 0.22 24.25 0.66
C ASN A 103 0.74 25.37 1.58
N ASP A 104 -0.09 25.89 2.48
CA ASP A 104 0.27 26.89 3.49
C ASP A 104 0.79 26.25 4.80
N GLY A 105 0.93 24.93 4.85
CA GLY A 105 1.34 24.17 6.04
C GLY A 105 0.21 23.94 7.05
N SER A 106 -1.01 24.42 6.79
CA SER A 106 -2.16 24.14 7.66
C SER A 106 -2.65 22.69 7.51
N LEU A 107 -3.31 22.18 8.55
CA LEU A 107 -3.89 20.85 8.53
C LEU A 107 -5.37 20.92 8.12
N SER A 108 -5.75 20.13 7.12
CA SER A 108 -7.15 19.90 6.78
C SER A 108 -7.56 18.48 7.19
N LYS A 109 -8.70 18.35 7.84
CA LYS A 109 -9.26 17.03 8.17
C LYS A 109 -9.89 16.47 6.90
N ARG A 110 -9.41 15.31 6.42
CA ARG A 110 -10.17 14.59 5.40
C ARG A 110 -11.42 14.02 6.05
N THR A 111 -12.55 14.09 5.36
CA THR A 111 -13.81 13.51 5.83
C THR A 111 -13.75 11.99 5.68
N ILE A 112 -13.00 11.32 6.57
CA ILE A 112 -13.09 9.87 6.75
C ILE A 112 -14.40 9.60 7.50
N PRO A 113 -15.28 8.71 7.00
CA PRO A 113 -16.51 8.36 7.68
C PRO A 113 -16.25 7.86 9.10
N SER A 114 -17.06 8.31 10.06
CA SER A 114 -16.95 7.84 11.45
C SER A 114 -17.15 6.33 11.58
N THR A 115 -17.89 5.71 10.66
CA THR A 115 -18.06 4.26 10.54
C THR A 115 -16.74 3.55 10.26
N SER A 116 -15.91 4.07 9.35
CA SER A 116 -14.61 3.49 9.01
C SER A 116 -13.63 3.57 10.19
N ILE A 117 -13.66 4.68 10.95
CA ILE A 117 -12.86 4.81 12.18
C ILE A 117 -13.31 3.80 13.24
N LYS A 118 -14.62 3.63 13.42
CA LYS A 118 -15.18 2.63 14.34
C LYS A 118 -14.78 1.22 13.95
N GLU A 119 -14.81 0.92 12.66
CA GLU A 119 -14.38 -0.37 12.12
C GLU A 119 -12.90 -0.63 12.42
N LEU A 120 -12.02 0.32 12.12
CA LEU A 120 -10.59 0.20 12.42
C LEU A 120 -10.34 -0.07 13.91
N ASN A 121 -11.06 0.64 14.79
CA ASN A 121 -10.96 0.44 16.24
C ASN A 121 -11.49 -0.94 16.67
N SER A 122 -12.51 -1.49 16.00
CA SER A 122 -13.00 -2.85 16.29
C SER A 122 -11.94 -3.88 15.91
N LEU A 123 -11.37 -3.76 14.71
CA LEU A 123 -10.32 -4.67 14.22
C LEU A 123 -9.09 -4.68 15.14
N ALA A 124 -8.71 -3.52 15.68
CA ALA A 124 -7.60 -3.43 16.62
C ALA A 124 -7.90 -4.13 17.95
N LYS A 125 -9.10 -3.91 18.52
CA LYS A 125 -9.51 -4.53 19.80
C LYS A 125 -9.66 -6.03 19.76
N ASP A 126 -10.08 -6.58 18.62
CA ASP A 126 -10.28 -8.01 18.45
C ASP A 126 -8.94 -8.78 18.33
N ASN A 127 -7.82 -8.07 18.22
CA ASN A 127 -6.47 -8.63 18.02
C ASN A 127 -5.51 -8.40 19.22
N ASP A 128 -5.95 -7.67 20.25
CA ASP A 128 -5.26 -7.54 21.55
C ASP A 128 -5.61 -8.73 22.48
#